data_AF-A0A0V0GL53-F1
#
_entry.id   AF-A0A0V0GL53-F1
#
_cell.length_a   1.000
_cell.length_b   1.000
_cell.length_c   1.000
_cell.angle_alpha   90.00
_cell.angle_beta   90.00
_cell.angle_gamma   90.00
#
_symmetry.space_group_name_H-M   'P 1'
#
loop_
_entity.id
_entity.type
_entity.pdbx_description
1 polymer ?
#
loop_
_entity_poly.entity_id
_entity_poly.type
_entity_poly.pdbx_seq_one_letter_code
_entity_poly.pdbx_strand_id
1 'polypeptide(L)' 'MESAARRSGGGVLEGFYRLVMRRTPVYVTFVIAGALLGERAVDYGVKTLWEKNNVGVCLNSLKD' A
#
# COMPACT_ATOMS: atom_id res chain seq x y z
N MET A 1 36.32 -19.50 18.59
CA MET A 1 35.67 -18.70 17.54
C MET A 1 34.26 -18.37 18.02
N GLU A 2 34.17 -17.35 18.85
CA GLU A 2 32.91 -16.90 19.46
C GLU A 2 32.88 -15.38 19.32
N SER A 3 31.71 -14.81 19.08
CA SER A 3 31.42 -13.37 18.87
C SER A 3 31.25 -12.87 17.43
N ALA A 4 31.36 -13.73 16.40
CA ALA A 4 30.89 -13.38 15.04
C ALA A 4 29.35 -13.45 14.88
N ALA A 5 28.60 -13.78 15.94
CA ALA A 5 27.14 -13.91 15.91
C ALA A 5 26.39 -12.60 16.21
N ARG A 6 27.02 -11.43 16.00
CA ARG A 6 26.44 -10.11 16.35
C ARG A 6 26.33 -9.13 15.17
N ARG A 7 26.32 -9.63 13.93
CA ARG A 7 26.13 -8.82 12.72
C ARG A 7 25.16 -9.50 11.77
N SER A 8 24.22 -8.70 11.25
CA SER A 8 23.16 -9.04 10.28
C SER A 8 21.92 -9.64 10.93
N GLY A 9 20.72 -9.08 10.89
CA GLY A 9 20.18 -8.07 10.00
C GLY A 9 18.67 -8.29 9.94
N GLY A 10 17.93 -7.92 10.97
CA GLY A 10 16.47 -7.88 10.90
C GLY A 10 16.06 -6.62 10.17
N GLY A 11 15.93 -6.69 8.85
CA GLY A 11 15.65 -5.54 7.99
C GLY A 11 14.35 -4.82 8.37
N VAL A 12 14.12 -3.63 7.81
CA VAL A 12 12.90 -2.84 8.02
C VAL A 12 11.63 -3.70 7.82
N LEU A 13 11.66 -4.61 6.84
CA LEU A 13 10.58 -5.57 6.58
C LEU A 13 10.38 -6.60 7.69
N GLU A 14 11.44 -7.08 8.35
CA GLU A 14 11.34 -7.99 9.50
C GLU A 14 10.78 -7.27 10.73
N GLY A 15 11.17 -6.01 10.96
CA GLY A 15 10.55 -5.16 11.96
C GLY A 15 9.05 -4.94 11.71
N PHE A 16 8.68 -4.67 10.46
CA PHE A 16 7.28 -4.49 10.06
C PHE A 16 6.48 -5.79 10.18
N TYR A 17 7.06 -6.92 9.78
CA TYR A 17 6.46 -8.24 9.93
C TYR A 17 6.19 -8.56 11.40
N ARG A 18 7.14 -8.29 12.29
CA ARG A 18 6.97 -8.52 13.73
C ARG A 18 5.94 -7.58 14.38
N LEU A 19 5.68 -6.42 13.78
CA LEU A 19 4.67 -5.46 14.23
C LEU A 19 3.27 -5.85 13.75
N VAL A 20 3.13 -6.14 12.46
CA VAL A 20 1.82 -6.30 11.81
C VAL A 20 1.36 -7.76 11.81
N MET A 21 2.25 -8.72 11.58
CA MET A 21 1.88 -10.15 11.44
C MET A 21 2.00 -10.97 12.72
N ARG A 22 2.53 -10.42 13.82
CA ARG A 22 2.80 -11.20 15.04
C ARG A 22 1.55 -11.63 15.82
N ARG A 23 0.44 -10.93 15.66
CA ARG A 23 -0.82 -11.22 16.37
C ARG A 23 -1.98 -11.23 15.38
N THR A 24 -2.75 -12.32 15.38
CA THR A 24 -3.96 -12.51 14.56
C THR A 24 -4.90 -11.30 14.53
N PRO A 25 -5.27 -10.67 15.66
CA PRO A 25 -6.15 -9.48 15.62
C PRO A 25 -5.48 -8.25 14.99
N VAL A 26 -4.17 -8.07 15.14
CA VAL A 26 -3.42 -6.94 14.56
C VAL A 26 -3.32 -7.09 13.04
N TYR A 27 -2.99 -8.29 12.59
CA TYR A 27 -2.94 -8.62 11.17
C TYR A 27 -4.30 -8.38 10.50
N VAL A 28 -5.39 -8.89 11.08
CA VAL A 28 -6.74 -8.74 10.52
C VAL A 28 -7.15 -7.26 10.44
N THR A 29 -6.88 -6.49 11.49
CA THR A 29 -7.15 -5.04 11.49
C THR A 29 -6.36 -4.31 10.41
N PHE A 30 -5.09 -4.65 10.25
CA PHE A 30 -4.24 -4.05 9.23
C PHE A 30 -4.72 -4.39 7.81
N VAL A 31 -5.14 -5.64 7.56
CA VAL A 31 -5.70 -6.06 6.28
C VAL A 31 -6.99 -5.30 5.97
N ILE A 32 -7.90 -5.18 6.94
CA ILE A 32 -9.16 -4.44 6.77
C ILE A 32 -8.89 -2.96 6.50
N ALA A 33 -8.02 -2.32 7.30
CA ALA A 33 -7.66 -0.93 7.11
C ALA A 33 -6.97 -0.69 5.75
N GLY A 34 -6.07 -1.58 5.35
CA GLY A 34 -5.40 -1.54 4.05
C GLY A 34 -6.36 -1.70 2.88
N ALA A 35 -7.36 -2.58 3.00
CA ALA A 35 -8.38 -2.76 1.97
C ALA A 35 -9.26 -1.51 1.80
N LEU A 36 -9.69 -0.90 2.91
CA LEU A 36 -10.51 0.32 2.87
C LEU A 36 -9.76 1.51 2.21
N LEU A 37 -8.50 1.69 2.56
CA LEU A 37 -7.68 2.74 1.95
C LEU A 37 -7.30 2.40 0.50
N GLY A 38 -7.07 1.12 0.21
CA GLY A 38 -6.70 0.61 -1.11
C GLY A 38 -7.81 0.82 -2.14
N GLU A 39 -9.07 0.57 -1.79
CA GLU A 39 -10.23 0.82 -2.67
C GLU A 39 -10.21 2.26 -3.19
N ARG A 40 -10.08 3.23 -2.28
CA ARG A 40 -10.11 4.66 -2.63
C ARG A 40 -8.90 5.03 -3.48
N ALA A 41 -7.70 4.62 -3.07
CA ALA A 41 -6.49 4.92 -3.81
C ALA A 41 -6.52 4.37 -5.24
N VAL A 42 -7.03 3.15 -5.42
CA VAL A 42 -7.17 2.50 -6.73
C VAL A 42 -8.24 3.20 -7.56
N ASP A 43 -9.42 3.51 -7.00
CA ASP A 43 -10.50 4.21 -7.71
C ASP A 43 -10.05 5.59 -8.22
N TYR A 44 -9.43 6.39 -7.34
CA TYR A 44 -8.89 7.69 -7.73
C TYR A 44 -7.74 7.57 -8.75
N GLY A 45 -6.87 6.58 -8.58
CA GLY A 45 -5.74 6.35 -9.48
C GLY A 45 -6.19 5.94 -10.89
N VAL A 46 -7.08 4.96 -10.99
CA VAL A 46 -7.62 4.47 -12.27
C VAL A 46 -8.41 5.56 -12.96
N LYS A 47 -9.27 6.28 -12.23
CA LYS A 47 -10.06 7.37 -12.80
C LYS A 47 -9.15 8.49 -13.33
N THR A 48 -8.14 8.90 -12.57
CA THR A 48 -7.19 9.93 -13.00
C THR A 48 -6.36 9.48 -14.20
N LEU A 49 -5.91 8.22 -14.24
CA LEU A 49 -5.19 7.65 -15.38
C LEU A 49 -6.06 7.56 -16.63
N TRP A 50 -7.33 7.19 -16.46
CA TRP A 50 -8.30 7.10 -17.53
C TRP A 50 -8.67 8.47 -18.11
N GLU A 51 -8.90 9.46 -17.25
CA GLU A 51 -9.15 10.86 -17.65
C GLU A 51 -7.94 11.45 -18.38
N LYS A 52 -6.71 11.12 -17.94
CA LYS A 52 -5.47 11.54 -18.62
C LYS A 52 -5.25 10.84 -19.97
N ASN A 53 -5.70 9.60 -20.14
CA ASN A 53 -5.52 8.86 -21.39
C ASN A 53 -6.63 9.15 -22.41
N ASN A 54 -7.82 9.58 -21.98
CA ASN A 54 -8.98 9.85 -22.86
C ASN A 54 -9.41 11.33 -22.84
N VAL A 55 -8.43 12.25 -22.79
CA VAL A 55 -8.65 13.70 -22.89
C VAL A 55 -9.37 14.00 -24.21
N GLY A 56 -10.57 14.58 -24.12
CA GLY A 56 -11.42 14.91 -25.27
C GLY A 56 -12.62 13.99 -25.55
N VAL A 57 -12.71 12.79 -24.96
CA VAL A 57 -13.89 11.91 -25.06
C VAL A 57 -14.81 12.03 -23.84
N CYS A 58 -14.24 12.34 -22.68
CA CYS A 58 -14.99 12.51 -21.44
C CYS A 58 -15.61 13.93 -21.35
N LEU A 59 -16.91 14.00 -21.04
CA LEU A 59 -17.75 15.21 -21.05
C LEU A 59 -17.18 16.41 -20.25
N ASN A 60 -16.35 16.15 -19.24
CA ASN A 60 -15.74 17.16 -18.38
C ASN A 60 -14.59 17.94 -19.06
N SER A 61 -14.05 17.44 -20.17
CA SER A 61 -12.94 18.07 -20.89
C SER A 61 -13.39 19.15 -21.89
N LEU A 62 -14.69 19.38 -22.03
CA LEU A 62 -15.33 20.37 -22.93
C LEU A 62 -15.98 21.53 -22.15
N LYS A 63 -15.69 21.63 -20.84
CA LYS A 63 -16.21 22.68 -19.95
C LYS A 63 -15.19 23.81 -19.70
N ASP A 64 -14.15 23.87 -20.54
CA ASP A 64 -13.20 24.98 -20.66
C ASP A 64 -13.36 25.64 -22.03
#